data_AF-A0A945JM47-F1
#
_entry.id   AF-A0A945JM47-F1
#
_cell.length_a   1.000
_cell.length_b   1.000
_cell.length_c   1.000
_cell.angle_alpha   90.00
_cell.angle_beta   90.00
_cell.angle_gamma   90.00
#
_symmetry.space_group_name_H-M   'P 1'
#
loop_
_entity.id
_entity.type
_entity.pdbx_description
1 polymer ?
#
loop_
_entity_poly.entity_id
_entity_poly.type
_entity_poly.pdbx_seq_one_letter_code
_entity_poly.pdbx_strand_id
1 'polypeptide(L)'
;SPQTTTRIKNVRDIESERILDMLYSLPDIPEYQFRVKWEPHQIIIWDNRSVQHYAPRDFLPHRRRMERYTLKGDRPFGPASKG
;
A
#
# COMPACT_ATOMS: atom_id res chain seq x y z
N SER A 1 -5.00 1.29 -2.62
CA SER A 1 -4.34 0.17 -3.32
C SER A 1 -5.38 -0.52 -4.20
N PRO A 2 -4.98 -1.36 -5.17
CA PRO A 2 -5.91 -2.15 -5.99
C PRO A 2 -6.88 -3.03 -5.17
N GLN A 3 -6.55 -3.33 -3.91
CA GLN A 3 -7.39 -4.15 -3.03
C GLN A 3 -8.63 -3.42 -2.47
N THR A 4 -8.62 -2.08 -2.43
CA THR A 4 -9.65 -1.30 -1.72
C THR A 4 -10.23 -0.16 -2.56
N THR A 5 -9.47 0.41 -3.48
CA THR A 5 -9.92 1.54 -4.30
C THR A 5 -10.55 1.01 -5.58
N THR A 6 -11.83 1.31 -5.80
CA THR A 6 -12.61 0.71 -6.90
C THR A 6 -12.85 1.65 -8.08
N ARG A 7 -13.02 2.96 -7.85
CA ARG A 7 -13.17 3.95 -8.92
C ARG A 7 -12.75 5.36 -8.51
N ILE A 8 -12.49 6.20 -9.51
CA ILE A 8 -12.31 7.65 -9.38
C ILE A 8 -13.68 8.31 -9.58
N LYS A 9 -14.02 9.26 -8.70
CA LYS A 9 -15.29 10.00 -8.78
C LYS A 9 -15.26 10.97 -9.96
N ASN A 10 -16.43 11.28 -10.50
CA ASN A 10 -16.63 12.33 -11.52
C ASN A 10 -15.87 12.11 -12.85
N VAL A 11 -15.49 10.87 -13.16
CA VAL A 11 -14.95 10.46 -14.46
C VAL A 11 -15.69 9.21 -14.95
N ARG A 12 -15.61 8.95 -16.26
CA ARG A 12 -16.20 7.74 -16.87
C ARG A 12 -15.47 6.50 -16.37
N ASP A 13 -16.12 5.34 -16.40
CA ASP A 13 -15.53 4.08 -15.93
C ASP A 13 -14.21 3.77 -16.64
N ILE A 14 -14.20 3.89 -17.97
CA ILE A 14 -12.99 3.63 -18.77
C ILE A 14 -11.83 4.58 -18.46
N GLU A 15 -12.12 5.82 -18.06
CA GLU A 15 -11.09 6.78 -17.65
C GLU A 15 -10.58 6.45 -16.25
N SER A 16 -11.50 6.13 -15.33
CA SER A 16 -11.17 5.68 -13.98
C SER A 16 -10.25 4.45 -14.03
N GLU A 17 -10.60 3.44 -14.80
CA GLU A 17 -9.83 2.20 -14.96
C GLU A 17 -8.41 2.50 -15.45
N ARG A 18 -8.28 3.22 -16.58
CA ARG A 18 -6.96 3.56 -17.14
C ARG A 18 -6.08 4.36 -16.20
N ILE A 19 -6.65 5.32 -15.46
CA ILE A 19 -5.88 6.10 -14.48
C ILE A 19 -5.46 5.22 -13.31
N LEU A 20 -6.36 4.38 -12.79
CA LEU A 20 -6.05 3.47 -11.69
C LEU A 20 -5.00 2.44 -12.10
N ASP A 21 -5.05 1.88 -13.31
CA ASP A 21 -4.04 0.95 -13.83
C ASP A 21 -2.65 1.59 -13.84
N MET A 22 -2.56 2.82 -14.35
CA MET A 22 -1.31 3.59 -14.31
C MET A 22 -0.83 3.79 -12.87
N LEU A 23 -1.69 4.26 -11.96
CA LEU A 23 -1.32 4.48 -10.56
C LEU A 23 -0.95 3.18 -9.83
N TYR A 24 -1.57 2.05 -10.16
CA TYR A 24 -1.31 0.74 -9.57
C TYR A 24 -0.04 0.09 -10.08
N SER A 25 0.48 0.52 -11.24
CA SER A 25 1.80 0.08 -11.72
C SER A 25 2.97 0.77 -11.00
N LEU A 26 2.75 1.94 -10.37
CA LEU A 26 3.84 2.68 -9.72
C LEU A 26 4.50 1.90 -8.57
N PRO A 27 3.78 1.22 -7.65
CA PRO A 27 4.41 0.42 -6.60
C PRO A 27 5.31 -0.72 -7.10
N ASP A 28 5.15 -1.15 -8.37
CA ASP A 28 5.97 -2.20 -8.96
C ASP A 28 7.36 -1.71 -9.39
N ILE A 29 7.57 -0.38 -9.44
CA ILE A 29 8.87 0.25 -9.73
C ILE A 29 9.85 -0.02 -8.57
N PRO A 30 10.96 -0.76 -8.79
CA PRO A 30 11.87 -1.17 -7.71
C PRO A 30 12.44 -0.01 -6.89
N GLU A 31 12.67 1.15 -7.50
CA GLU A 31 13.22 2.35 -6.89
C GLU A 31 12.29 2.94 -5.80
N TYR A 32 11.00 2.61 -5.80
CA TYR A 32 10.05 3.02 -4.76
C TYR A 32 9.90 1.97 -3.64
N GLN A 33 10.59 0.84 -3.75
CA GLN A 33 10.42 -0.29 -2.85
C GLN A 33 11.51 -0.32 -1.77
N PHE A 34 11.08 -0.59 -0.54
CA PHE A 34 11.93 -1.11 0.51
C PHE A 34 11.59 -2.57 0.74
N ARG A 35 12.58 -3.47 0.61
CA ARG A 35 12.40 -4.92 0.78
C ARG A 35 13.18 -5.40 2.00
N VAL A 36 12.49 -6.02 2.94
CA VAL A 36 13.08 -6.57 4.16
C VAL A 36 13.09 -8.09 4.12
N LYS A 37 14.25 -8.68 4.42
CA LYS A 37 14.36 -10.09 4.77
C LYS A 37 14.31 -10.18 6.29
N TRP A 38 13.23 -10.78 6.81
CA TRP A 38 13.00 -10.86 8.26
C TRP A 38 14.02 -11.76 8.96
N GLU A 39 14.52 -11.29 10.09
CA GLU A 39 15.30 -12.05 11.06
C GLU A 39 14.59 -12.13 12.42
N PRO A 40 14.88 -13.15 13.25
CA PRO A 40 14.33 -13.23 14.60
C PRO A 40 14.60 -11.96 15.40
N HIS A 41 13.60 -11.51 16.15
CA HIS A 41 13.63 -10.29 16.99
C HIS A 41 13.74 -8.96 16.23
N GLN A 42 13.65 -8.96 14.89
CA GLN A 42 13.59 -7.74 14.11
C GLN A 42 12.20 -7.08 14.20
N ILE A 43 12.19 -5.75 14.25
CA ILE A 43 10.98 -4.93 14.23
C ILE A 43 11.07 -3.98 13.05
N ILE A 44 9.96 -3.83 12.32
CA ILE A 44 9.79 -2.81 11.29
C ILE A 44 8.61 -1.94 11.69
N ILE A 45 8.80 -0.62 11.58
CA ILE A 45 7.79 0.39 11.81
C ILE A 45 7.59 1.15 10.50
N TRP A 46 6.35 1.41 10.13
CA TRP A 46 6.02 2.16 8.92
C TRP A 46 4.83 3.09 9.16
N ASP A 47 4.76 4.18 8.39
CA ASP A 47 3.63 5.11 8.41
C ASP A 47 2.60 4.73 7.34
N ASN A 48 1.44 4.20 7.77
CA ASN A 48 0.35 3.80 6.88
C ASN A 48 -0.24 4.95 6.03
N ARG A 49 0.08 6.21 6.35
CA ARG A 49 -0.38 7.37 5.57
C ARG A 49 0.42 7.56 4.28
N SER A 50 1.61 6.96 4.20
CA SER A 50 2.57 7.25 3.11
C SER A 50 3.06 6.01 2.38
N VAL A 51 2.72 4.80 2.81
CA VAL A 51 3.21 3.56 2.20
C VAL A 51 2.10 2.56 1.92
N GLN A 52 2.34 1.72 0.91
CA GLN A 52 1.65 0.44 0.73
C GLN A 52 2.63 -0.67 1.12
N HIS A 53 2.11 -1.82 1.58
CA HIS A 53 2.94 -2.99 1.90
C HIS A 53 2.26 -4.28 1.45
N TYR A 54 3.06 -5.29 1.15
CA TYR A 54 2.60 -6.61 0.73
C TYR A 54 3.34 -7.70 1.50
N ALA A 55 2.63 -8.76 1.88
CA ALA A 55 3.17 -9.92 2.57
C ALA A 55 3.41 -11.06 1.56
N PRO A 56 4.64 -11.29 1.08
CA PRO A 56 4.90 -12.38 0.14
C PRO A 56 4.69 -13.74 0.81
N ARG A 57 4.19 -14.70 0.02
CA ARG A 57 3.99 -16.10 0.42
C ARG A 57 5.21 -16.97 0.06
N ASP A 58 6.40 -16.43 0.30
CA ASP A 58 7.70 -16.98 -0.07
C ASP A 58 8.31 -17.94 0.98
N PHE A 59 7.58 -18.20 2.06
CA PHE A 59 8.08 -18.95 3.22
C PHE A 59 7.60 -20.40 3.27
N LEU A 60 6.80 -20.87 2.30
CA LEU A 60 6.36 -22.27 2.30
C LEU A 60 7.51 -23.24 2.00
N PRO A 61 7.55 -24.43 2.62
CA PRO A 61 6.58 -24.97 3.59
C PRO A 61 6.85 -24.56 5.05
N HIS A 62 7.85 -23.71 5.30
CA HIS A 62 8.19 -23.25 6.64
C HIS A 62 7.08 -22.40 7.26
N ARG A 63 7.09 -22.31 8.60
CA ARG A 63 6.13 -21.50 9.36
C ARG A 63 6.72 -20.12 9.67
N ARG A 64 6.00 -19.05 9.35
CA ARG A 64 6.31 -17.67 9.75
C ARG A 64 5.20 -17.13 10.67
N ARG A 65 5.56 -16.70 11.89
CA ARG A 65 4.65 -16.02 12.84
C ARG A 65 5.15 -14.59 13.05
N MET A 66 4.24 -13.63 13.01
CA MET A 66 4.52 -12.22 13.28
C MET A 66 3.40 -11.66 14.15
N GLU A 67 3.72 -10.72 15.03
CA GLU A 67 2.75 -9.95 15.80
C GLU A 67 2.70 -8.52 15.24
N ARG A 68 1.51 -7.93 15.15
CA ARG A 68 1.34 -6.58 14.62
C ARG A 68 0.49 -5.73 15.56
N TYR A 69 1.00 -4.54 15.86
CA TYR A 69 0.26 -3.49 16.55
C TYR A 69 0.01 -2.33 15.59
N THR A 70 -1.14 -1.67 15.71
CA THR A 70 -1.50 -0.51 14.91
C THR A 70 -2.00 0.59 15.79
N LEU A 71 -1.57 1.82 15.52
CA LEU A 71 -2.10 3.00 16.18
C LEU A 71 -3.35 3.48 15.44
N LYS A 72 -4.33 4.00 16.20
CA LYS A 72 -5.53 4.59 15.63
C LYS A 72 -5.16 5.85 14.84
N GLY A 73 -5.59 5.91 13.57
CA GLY A 73 -5.42 7.08 12.71
C GLY A 73 -6.59 8.06 12.78
N ASP A 74 -6.42 9.19 12.10
CA ASP A 74 -7.40 10.23 11.84
C ASP A 74 -8.00 10.11 10.43
N ARG A 75 -8.91 11.03 10.08
CA ARG A 75 -9.56 11.06 8.75
C ARG A 75 -8.63 11.73 7.72
N PRO A 76 -8.33 11.09 6.57
CA PRO A 76 -7.52 11.71 5.52
C PRO A 76 -8.20 12.95 4.93
N PHE A 77 -7.40 13.96 4.57
CA PHE A 77 -7.83 15.14 3.82
C PHE A 77 -7.00 15.30 2.53
N GLY A 78 -7.64 15.81 1.48
CA GLY A 78 -6.97 16.10 0.21
C GLY A 78 -6.29 17.47 0.21
N PRO A 79 -5.57 17.82 -0.87
CA PRO A 79 -5.05 19.17 -1.07
C PRO A 79 -6.18 20.21 -0.94
N ALA A 80 -5.87 21.37 -0.35
CA ALA A 80 -6.81 22.47 -0.33
C ALA A 80 -7.20 22.84 -1.77
N SER A 81 -8.51 22.94 -2.04
CA SER A 81 -8.99 23.48 -3.30
C SER A 81 -8.44 24.90 -3.45
N LYS A 82 -7.63 25.14 -4.50
CA LYS A 82 -7.36 26.51 -4.91
C LYS A 82 -8.69 27.12 -5.34
N GLY A 83 -9.18 28.08 -4.57
CA GLY A 83 -10.29 28.95 -4.97
C GLY A 83 -9.90 29.79 -6.17
#